data_AF-A0A4D6FSU7-F1
#
_entry.id   AF-A0A4D6FSU7-F1
#
_cell.length_a   1.000
_cell.length_b   1.000
_cell.length_c   1.000
_cell.angle_alpha   90.00
_cell.angle_beta   90.00
_cell.angle_gamma   90.00
#
_symmetry.space_group_name_H-M   'P 1'
#
loop_
_entity.id
_entity.type
_entity.pdbx_description
1 polymer ?
#
loop_
_entity_poly.entity_id
_entity_poly.type
_entity_poly.pdbx_seq_one_letter_code
_entity_poly.pdbx_strand_id
1 'polypeptide(L)'
;GVTLTTFELERGGEMVRPTQRSTYGFFAFAMVLFVVQVLAGVLSAEHFVGGGPGTAVVKLFGLSIPFTVIRSWHTILQIYWFFMCWVGYTVFFLPRLSRVPRGQQLLIHLLLGISVLVGAGVLFGIYFGMSGSMPDTLSYWFGAQGWEFVELGRFWHILMLAGFLLWILIIFRGVRPWITKQNLWSVPAWLFYGSGIMVLFLFFGLGATPEENFALSDYWRWMTVHMWVEVTFEVFTTCIVGYLLVQMGLLNRASAERVIFLAVMLFLVTAVVGISHNFYWIAK
;
A
#
# COMPACT_ATOMS: atom_id res chain seq x y z
N GLY A 1 -45.80 16.92 -11.97
CA GLY A 1 -44.63 16.04 -12.19
C GLY A 1 -43.83 16.67 -13.29
N VAL A 2 -42.63 17.14 -12.97
CA VAL A 2 -41.73 17.77 -13.94
C VAL A 2 -40.74 16.71 -14.39
N THR A 3 -40.65 16.52 -15.70
CA THR A 3 -39.74 15.54 -16.32
C THR A 3 -38.32 16.08 -16.21
N LEU A 4 -37.48 15.37 -15.45
CA LEU A 4 -36.11 15.77 -15.13
C LEU A 4 -35.19 15.64 -16.35
N THR A 5 -34.33 16.62 -16.56
CA THR A 5 -33.27 16.57 -17.58
C THR A 5 -32.05 15.79 -17.08
N THR A 6 -31.18 15.31 -17.97
CA THR A 6 -29.97 14.53 -17.61
C THR A 6 -29.09 15.21 -16.56
N PHE A 7 -29.07 16.55 -16.54
CA PHE A 7 -28.32 17.36 -15.57
C PHE A 7 -28.91 17.32 -14.14
N GLU A 8 -30.21 17.04 -14.00
CA GLU A 8 -30.88 17.03 -12.70
C GLU A 8 -30.81 15.67 -12.01
N LEU A 9 -30.64 14.58 -12.78
CA LEU A 9 -30.35 13.24 -12.25
C LEU A 9 -28.99 13.20 -11.53
N GLU A 10 -28.00 13.98 -11.96
CA GLU A 10 -26.71 14.11 -11.28
C GLU A 10 -26.80 14.82 -9.92
N ARG A 11 -27.84 15.64 -9.71
CA ARG A 11 -28.05 16.37 -8.44
C ARG A 11 -28.86 15.59 -7.39
N GLY A 12 -29.43 14.45 -7.77
CA GLY A 12 -30.35 13.64 -6.95
C GLY A 12 -29.71 12.62 -6.00
N GLY A 13 -28.43 12.74 -5.64
CA GLY A 13 -27.87 11.93 -4.55
C GLY A 13 -26.43 11.45 -4.64
N GLU A 14 -25.46 12.28 -5.03
CA GLU A 14 -24.08 12.21 -4.49
C GLU A 14 -23.20 13.35 -5.06
N MET A 15 -23.24 14.54 -4.44
CA MET A 15 -22.24 15.56 -4.72
C MET A 15 -20.87 15.05 -4.22
N VAL A 16 -19.94 14.72 -5.14
CA VAL A 16 -18.57 14.32 -4.78
C VAL A 16 -17.93 15.44 -3.98
N ARG A 17 -17.66 15.19 -2.70
CA ARG A 17 -17.10 16.22 -1.81
C ARG A 17 -15.69 16.61 -2.26
N PRO A 18 -15.23 17.85 -2.01
CA PRO A 18 -13.87 18.27 -2.37
C PRO A 18 -12.76 17.34 -1.84
N THR A 19 -12.96 16.75 -0.66
CA THR A 19 -12.05 15.75 -0.08
C THR A 19 -12.05 14.42 -0.84
N GLN A 20 -13.19 14.00 -1.40
CA GLN A 20 -13.28 12.82 -2.25
C GLN A 20 -12.62 13.04 -3.61
N ARG A 21 -12.84 14.21 -4.23
CA ARG A 21 -12.14 14.57 -5.47
C ARG A 21 -10.62 14.63 -5.27
N SER A 22 -10.17 15.03 -4.08
CA SER A 22 -8.75 15.07 -3.74
C SER A 22 -8.08 13.69 -3.70
N THR A 23 -8.84 12.60 -3.63
CA THR A 23 -8.26 11.24 -3.66
C THR A 23 -7.95 10.74 -5.07
N TYR A 24 -8.46 11.40 -6.12
CA TYR A 24 -8.21 11.00 -7.51
C TYR A 24 -6.73 11.00 -7.88
N GLY A 25 -5.94 11.88 -7.26
CA GLY A 25 -4.49 11.89 -7.44
C GLY A 25 -3.82 10.58 -7.03
N PHE A 26 -4.32 9.89 -5.98
CA PHE A 26 -3.77 8.59 -5.57
C PHE A 26 -4.04 7.51 -6.62
N PHE A 27 -5.25 7.46 -7.17
CA PHE A 27 -5.60 6.50 -8.21
C PHE A 27 -4.85 6.76 -9.52
N ALA A 28 -4.74 8.02 -9.93
CA ALA A 28 -3.95 8.40 -11.10
C ALA A 28 -2.46 8.02 -10.92
N PHE A 29 -1.89 8.31 -9.75
CA PHE A 29 -0.52 7.92 -9.42
C PHE A 29 -0.35 6.39 -9.40
N ALA A 30 -1.29 5.66 -8.82
CA ALA A 30 -1.30 4.20 -8.83
C ALA A 30 -1.27 3.63 -10.26
N MET A 31 -2.05 4.20 -11.19
CA MET A 31 -2.06 3.76 -12.58
C MET A 31 -0.71 3.97 -13.28
N VAL A 32 -0.04 5.09 -13.01
CA VAL A 32 1.32 5.33 -13.53
C VAL A 32 2.28 4.27 -13.01
N LEU A 33 2.29 4.03 -11.69
CA LEU A 33 3.16 3.03 -11.07
C LEU A 33 2.86 1.61 -11.57
N PHE A 34 1.58 1.28 -11.79
CA PHE A 34 1.17 -0.01 -12.36
C PHE A 34 1.74 -0.21 -13.77
N VAL A 35 1.66 0.79 -14.64
CA VAL A 35 2.26 0.71 -15.98
C VAL A 35 3.77 0.51 -15.88
N VAL A 36 4.46 1.27 -15.03
CA VAL A 36 5.91 1.11 -14.82
C VAL A 36 6.24 -0.30 -14.29
N GLN A 37 5.43 -0.83 -13.38
CA GLN A 37 5.59 -2.17 -12.82
C GLN A 37 5.45 -3.27 -13.87
N VAL A 38 4.44 -3.18 -14.74
CA VAL A 38 4.22 -4.14 -15.84
C VAL A 38 5.38 -4.08 -16.83
N LEU A 39 5.83 -2.87 -17.21
CA LEU A 39 6.99 -2.71 -18.09
C LEU A 39 8.26 -3.30 -17.47
N ALA A 40 8.50 -3.07 -16.18
CA ALA A 40 9.61 -3.70 -15.46
C ALA A 40 9.50 -5.23 -15.46
N GLY A 41 8.29 -5.79 -15.35
CA GLY A 41 8.07 -7.24 -15.47
C GLY A 41 8.43 -7.79 -16.85
N VAL A 42 7.98 -7.12 -17.91
CA VAL A 42 8.29 -7.49 -19.31
C VAL A 42 9.80 -7.44 -19.55
N LEU A 43 10.46 -6.37 -19.12
CA LEU A 43 11.91 -6.23 -19.25
C LEU A 43 12.64 -7.31 -18.44
N SER A 44 12.20 -7.60 -17.22
CA SER A 44 12.80 -8.67 -16.39
C SER A 44 12.70 -10.04 -17.07
N ALA A 45 11.57 -10.35 -17.70
CA ALA A 45 11.38 -11.61 -18.41
C ALA A 45 12.27 -11.72 -19.66
N GLU A 46 12.46 -10.60 -20.39
CA GLU A 46 13.32 -10.56 -21.57
C GLU A 46 14.78 -10.93 -21.26
N HIS A 47 15.30 -10.57 -20.08
CA HIS A 47 16.66 -10.96 -19.67
C HIS A 47 16.88 -12.48 -19.64
N PHE A 48 15.82 -13.29 -19.54
CA PHE A 48 15.92 -14.76 -19.54
C PHE A 48 15.71 -15.40 -20.92
N VAL A 49 14.86 -14.80 -21.76
CA VAL A 49 14.47 -15.39 -23.06
C VAL A 49 15.31 -14.84 -24.22
N GLY A 50 15.85 -13.62 -24.08
CA GLY A 50 16.64 -12.95 -25.10
C GLY A 50 15.79 -12.38 -26.25
N GLY A 51 16.04 -11.12 -26.62
CA GLY A 51 15.28 -10.42 -27.67
C GLY A 51 13.94 -9.86 -27.18
N GLY A 52 13.61 -8.63 -27.56
CA GLY A 52 12.42 -7.93 -27.08
C GLY A 52 12.55 -6.41 -26.99
N PRO A 53 11.62 -5.73 -26.29
CA PRO A 53 11.58 -4.27 -26.19
C PRO A 53 12.81 -3.66 -25.51
N GLY A 54 13.37 -4.31 -24.49
CA GLY A 54 14.56 -3.88 -23.76
C GLY A 54 15.82 -3.90 -24.63
N THR A 55 16.01 -4.94 -25.43
CA THR A 55 17.10 -5.02 -26.42
C THR A 55 16.92 -3.98 -27.54
N ALA A 56 15.68 -3.64 -27.92
CA ALA A 56 15.42 -2.53 -28.83
C ALA A 56 15.75 -1.16 -28.18
N VAL A 57 15.40 -0.95 -26.90
CA VAL A 57 15.74 0.27 -26.14
C VAL A 57 17.25 0.43 -25.99
N VAL A 58 17.99 -0.65 -25.67
CA VAL A 58 19.45 -0.62 -25.59
C VAL A 58 20.07 -0.28 -26.95
N LYS A 59 19.53 -0.82 -28.06
CA LYS A 59 20.00 -0.51 -29.42
C LYS A 59 19.70 0.93 -29.84
N LEU A 60 18.57 1.51 -29.42
CA LEU A 60 18.14 2.84 -29.83
C LEU A 60 18.73 3.96 -28.96
N PHE A 61 18.87 3.72 -27.65
CA PHE A 61 19.23 4.74 -26.66
C PHE A 61 20.54 4.44 -25.89
N GLY A 62 21.13 3.26 -26.08
CA GLY A 62 22.35 2.86 -25.35
C GLY A 62 22.17 2.65 -23.85
N LEU A 63 20.93 2.69 -23.35
CA LEU A 63 20.62 2.64 -21.92
C LEU A 63 20.33 1.19 -21.49
N SER A 64 21.32 0.53 -20.89
CA SER A 64 21.16 -0.81 -20.31
C SER A 64 20.85 -0.70 -18.82
N ILE A 65 19.68 -1.17 -18.40
CA ILE A 65 19.29 -1.22 -16.99
C ILE A 65 19.63 -2.64 -16.45
N PRO A 66 20.34 -2.77 -15.32
CA PRO A 66 20.66 -4.08 -14.75
C PRO A 66 19.42 -4.85 -14.34
N PHE A 67 19.43 -6.18 -14.53
CA PHE A 67 18.32 -7.07 -14.13
C PHE A 67 17.91 -6.88 -12.67
N THR A 68 18.87 -6.67 -11.77
CA THR A 68 18.63 -6.45 -10.34
C THR A 68 17.72 -5.25 -10.09
N VAL A 69 17.93 -4.13 -10.80
CA VAL A 69 17.10 -2.92 -10.70
C VAL A 69 15.71 -3.19 -11.23
N ILE A 70 15.59 -3.79 -12.41
CA ILE A 70 14.30 -4.03 -13.06
C ILE A 70 13.45 -5.00 -12.22
N ARG A 71 14.06 -6.07 -11.70
CA ARG A 71 13.43 -7.01 -10.78
C ARG A 71 12.91 -6.28 -9.54
N SER A 72 13.76 -5.47 -8.91
CA SER A 72 13.40 -4.72 -7.71
C SER A 72 12.29 -3.70 -7.96
N TRP A 73 12.28 -3.01 -9.10
CA TRP A 73 11.14 -2.17 -9.48
C TRP A 73 9.87 -2.98 -9.67
N HIS A 74 9.93 -4.12 -10.35
CA HIS A 74 8.76 -4.96 -10.56
C HIS A 74 8.14 -5.44 -9.24
N THR A 75 8.95 -5.90 -8.29
CA THR A 75 8.48 -6.42 -6.99
C THR A 75 7.96 -5.30 -6.08
N ILE A 76 8.73 -4.21 -5.90
CA ILE A 76 8.33 -3.17 -4.94
C ILE A 76 7.16 -2.34 -5.46
N LEU A 77 7.11 -2.05 -6.77
CA LEU A 77 6.02 -1.26 -7.33
C LEU A 77 4.71 -2.04 -7.30
N GLN A 78 4.74 -3.37 -7.41
CA GLN A 78 3.55 -4.23 -7.30
C GLN A 78 2.84 -4.00 -5.97
N ILE A 79 3.62 -3.86 -4.89
CA ILE A 79 3.12 -3.52 -3.57
C ILE A 79 2.68 -2.05 -3.55
N TYR A 80 3.51 -1.15 -4.06
CA TYR A 80 3.33 0.29 -3.90
C TYR A 80 2.08 0.85 -4.58
N TRP A 81 1.83 0.53 -5.85
CA TRP A 81 0.67 1.04 -6.59
C TRP A 81 -0.64 0.55 -5.96
N PHE A 82 -0.65 -0.70 -5.51
CA PHE A 82 -1.80 -1.31 -4.84
C PHE A 82 -2.13 -0.56 -3.55
N PHE A 83 -1.13 -0.22 -2.75
CA PHE A 83 -1.32 0.61 -1.55
C PHE A 83 -1.84 2.00 -1.85
N MET A 84 -1.43 2.63 -2.96
CA MET A 84 -1.95 3.94 -3.34
C MET A 84 -3.45 3.88 -3.62
N CYS A 85 -3.93 2.81 -4.25
CA CYS A 85 -5.37 2.57 -4.42
C CYS A 85 -6.09 2.43 -3.07
N TRP A 86 -5.52 1.68 -2.12
CA TRP A 86 -6.13 1.50 -0.79
C TRP A 86 -6.18 2.79 0.03
N VAL A 87 -5.08 3.53 0.05
CA VAL A 87 -5.02 4.83 0.71
C VAL A 87 -6.06 5.77 0.10
N GLY A 88 -6.14 5.83 -1.24
CA GLY A 88 -7.14 6.63 -1.94
C GLY A 88 -8.58 6.21 -1.60
N TYR A 89 -8.87 4.91 -1.58
CA TYR A 89 -10.21 4.37 -1.32
C TYR A 89 -10.68 4.63 0.13
N THR A 90 -9.84 4.34 1.11
CA THR A 90 -10.17 4.54 2.53
C THR A 90 -10.46 6.00 2.85
N VAL A 91 -9.68 6.93 2.28
CA VAL A 91 -9.90 8.37 2.43
C VAL A 91 -11.16 8.84 1.69
N PHE A 92 -11.43 8.30 0.49
CA PHE A 92 -12.63 8.59 -0.30
C PHE A 92 -13.91 8.22 0.45
N PHE A 93 -13.82 7.19 1.30
CA PHE A 93 -14.95 6.67 2.06
C PHE A 93 -15.29 7.52 3.31
N LEU A 94 -14.32 8.15 3.96
CA LEU A 94 -14.49 8.86 5.24
C LEU A 94 -15.70 9.83 5.30
N PRO A 95 -15.98 10.64 4.27
CA PRO A 95 -17.07 11.61 4.33
C PRO A 95 -18.48 11.00 4.30
N ARG A 96 -18.61 9.70 4.01
CA ARG A 96 -19.87 8.95 4.14
C ARG A 96 -20.13 8.53 5.60
N LEU A 97 -19.10 8.42 6.42
CA LEU A 97 -19.23 8.04 7.84
C LEU A 97 -19.55 9.23 8.73
N SER A 98 -18.82 10.33 8.56
CA SER A 98 -18.99 11.50 9.42
C SER A 98 -18.71 12.81 8.69
N ARG A 99 -19.04 13.93 9.34
CA ARG A 99 -18.76 15.27 8.82
C ARG A 99 -17.24 15.46 8.68
N VAL A 100 -16.81 15.94 7.52
CA VAL A 100 -15.40 16.20 7.21
C VAL A 100 -14.78 17.18 8.24
N PRO A 101 -13.69 16.79 8.93
CA PRO A 101 -12.96 17.66 9.85
C PRO A 101 -12.30 18.86 9.14
N ARG A 102 -12.10 19.96 9.86
CA ARG A 102 -11.35 21.11 9.33
C ARG A 102 -9.92 20.71 8.95
N GLY A 103 -9.40 21.23 7.85
CA GLY A 103 -8.03 20.95 7.37
C GLY A 103 -7.81 19.57 6.74
N GLN A 104 -8.84 18.73 6.63
CA GLN A 104 -8.69 17.36 6.09
C GLN A 104 -8.14 17.35 4.65
N GLN A 105 -8.57 18.30 3.81
CA GLN A 105 -8.11 18.39 2.42
C GLN A 105 -6.60 18.64 2.31
N LEU A 106 -6.06 19.50 3.17
CA LEU A 106 -4.62 19.77 3.22
C LEU A 106 -3.84 18.51 3.59
N LEU A 107 -4.32 17.75 4.59
CA LEU A 107 -3.67 16.49 4.99
C LEU A 107 -3.68 15.45 3.86
N ILE A 108 -4.76 15.39 3.07
CA ILE A 108 -4.87 14.49 1.91
C ILE A 108 -3.85 14.88 0.84
N HIS A 109 -3.70 16.17 0.53
CA HIS A 109 -2.71 16.65 -0.44
C HIS A 109 -1.28 16.45 0.05
N LEU A 110 -1.02 16.69 1.34
CA LEU A 110 0.27 16.40 1.97
C LEU A 110 0.61 14.92 1.87
N LEU A 111 -0.34 14.04 2.19
CA LEU A 111 -0.17 12.59 2.06
C LEU A 111 0.16 12.20 0.62
N LEU A 112 -0.57 12.75 -0.36
CA LEU A 112 -0.29 12.51 -1.78
C LEU A 112 1.12 12.99 -2.17
N GLY A 113 1.54 14.17 -1.70
CA GLY A 113 2.87 14.69 -1.94
C GLY A 113 3.97 13.79 -1.36
N ILE A 114 3.79 13.29 -0.14
CA ILE A 114 4.70 12.32 0.49
C ILE A 114 4.73 11.02 -0.32
N SER A 115 3.58 10.50 -0.76
CA SER A 115 3.51 9.30 -1.59
C SER A 115 4.24 9.47 -2.93
N VAL A 116 4.04 10.59 -3.63
CA VAL A 116 4.75 10.84 -4.89
C VAL A 116 6.25 10.95 -4.65
N LEU A 117 6.66 11.64 -3.58
CA LEU A 117 8.07 11.80 -3.22
C LEU A 117 8.73 10.46 -2.88
N VAL A 118 8.07 9.61 -2.09
CA VAL A 118 8.56 8.26 -1.78
C VAL A 118 8.62 7.39 -3.04
N GLY A 119 7.59 7.41 -3.89
CA GLY A 119 7.61 6.63 -5.13
C GLY A 119 8.72 7.05 -6.10
N ALA A 120 8.99 8.35 -6.21
CA ALA A 120 10.15 8.85 -6.95
C ALA A 120 11.46 8.37 -6.30
N GLY A 121 11.56 8.45 -4.97
CA GLY A 121 12.70 7.95 -4.21
C GLY A 121 12.95 6.45 -4.39
N VAL A 122 11.89 5.64 -4.47
CA VAL A 122 11.97 4.20 -4.78
C VAL A 122 12.55 3.99 -6.19
N LEU A 123 12.02 4.68 -7.20
CA LEU A 123 12.48 4.51 -8.59
C LEU A 123 13.95 4.92 -8.74
N PHE A 124 14.26 6.17 -8.39
CA PHE A 124 15.61 6.71 -8.59
C PHE A 124 16.60 6.15 -7.57
N GLY A 125 16.21 5.97 -6.32
CA GLY A 125 17.05 5.40 -5.27
C GLY A 125 17.49 3.99 -5.60
N ILE A 126 16.57 3.10 -6.00
CA ILE A 126 16.93 1.73 -6.39
C ILE A 126 17.87 1.74 -7.60
N TYR A 127 17.59 2.56 -8.62
CA TYR A 127 18.45 2.65 -9.80
C TYR A 127 19.87 3.10 -9.45
N PHE A 128 20.04 4.21 -8.75
CA PHE A 128 21.38 4.73 -8.41
C PHE A 128 22.10 3.88 -7.36
N GLY A 129 21.35 3.33 -6.39
CA GLY A 129 21.90 2.49 -5.33
C GLY A 129 22.40 1.14 -5.84
N MET A 130 21.65 0.48 -6.72
CA MET A 130 22.03 -0.85 -7.25
C MET A 130 22.91 -0.78 -8.51
N SER A 131 22.98 0.35 -9.21
CA SER A 131 23.91 0.54 -10.33
C SER A 131 25.37 0.76 -9.90
N GLY A 132 25.63 0.91 -8.59
CA GLY A 132 26.97 1.24 -8.07
C GLY A 132 27.36 2.71 -8.26
N SER A 133 26.39 3.58 -8.56
CA SER A 133 26.64 5.02 -8.78
C SER A 133 26.84 5.82 -7.49
N MET A 134 26.65 5.19 -6.32
CA MET A 134 26.70 5.83 -5.01
C MET A 134 27.53 4.99 -4.02
N PRO A 135 28.21 5.61 -3.03
CA PRO A 135 28.85 4.89 -1.93
C PRO A 135 27.83 4.08 -1.11
N ASP A 136 28.26 2.97 -0.49
CA ASP A 136 27.39 2.04 0.25
C ASP A 136 26.58 2.73 1.36
N THR A 137 27.20 3.67 2.09
CA THR A 137 26.51 4.43 3.15
C THR A 137 25.40 5.31 2.59
N LEU A 138 25.63 5.96 1.44
CA LEU A 138 24.62 6.76 0.77
C LEU A 138 23.52 5.89 0.15
N SER A 139 23.91 4.73 -0.40
CA SER A 139 22.98 3.74 -0.96
C SER A 139 22.04 3.18 0.11
N TYR A 140 22.55 2.86 1.30
CA TYR A 140 21.71 2.38 2.41
C TYR A 140 20.60 3.39 2.80
N TRP A 141 20.92 4.69 2.80
CA TRP A 141 19.97 5.73 3.19
C TRP A 141 19.03 6.17 2.05
N PHE A 142 19.57 6.47 0.87
CA PHE A 142 18.81 7.07 -0.24
C PHE A 142 18.71 6.18 -1.48
N GLY A 143 19.47 5.08 -1.52
CA GLY A 143 19.48 4.12 -2.60
C GLY A 143 18.61 2.91 -2.29
N ALA A 144 19.25 1.74 -2.12
CA ALA A 144 18.59 0.50 -1.78
C ALA A 144 19.22 -0.23 -0.60
N GLN A 145 18.39 -0.90 0.21
CA GLN A 145 18.83 -1.71 1.36
C GLN A 145 19.25 -3.14 0.97
N GLY A 146 18.90 -3.60 -0.24
CA GLY A 146 19.29 -4.93 -0.75
C GLY A 146 18.41 -6.09 -0.31
N TRP A 147 17.35 -5.84 0.47
CA TRP A 147 16.38 -6.86 0.88
C TRP A 147 15.17 -6.88 -0.06
N GLU A 148 14.81 -8.06 -0.55
CA GLU A 148 13.63 -8.23 -1.39
C GLU A 148 12.34 -7.85 -0.62
N PHE A 149 11.46 -7.10 -1.29
CA PHE A 149 10.25 -6.44 -0.76
C PHE A 149 10.49 -5.27 0.22
N VAL A 150 11.73 -5.04 0.65
CA VAL A 150 12.14 -3.91 1.51
C VAL A 150 13.35 -3.22 0.87
N GLU A 151 13.30 -3.02 -0.45
CA GLU A 151 14.44 -2.56 -1.23
C GLU A 151 14.73 -1.08 -0.98
N LEU A 152 13.72 -0.29 -0.63
CA LEU A 152 13.79 1.15 -0.49
C LEU A 152 14.81 1.61 0.57
N GLY A 153 15.65 2.58 0.25
CA GLY A 153 16.62 3.15 1.20
C GLY A 153 15.97 3.63 2.50
N ARG A 154 16.74 3.64 3.60
CA ARG A 154 16.24 3.89 4.96
C ARG A 154 15.50 5.22 5.11
N PHE A 155 15.95 6.28 4.44
CA PHE A 155 15.27 7.57 4.45
C PHE A 155 13.86 7.46 3.84
N TRP A 156 13.75 6.83 2.66
CA TRP A 156 12.49 6.62 1.97
C TRP A 156 11.55 5.71 2.76
N HIS A 157 12.11 4.70 3.44
CA HIS A 157 11.39 3.84 4.37
C HIS A 157 10.77 4.63 5.53
N ILE A 158 11.56 5.46 6.22
CA ILE A 158 11.06 6.28 7.33
C ILE A 158 10.01 7.29 6.84
N LEU A 159 10.23 7.91 5.68
CA LEU A 159 9.28 8.84 5.09
C LEU A 159 7.97 8.14 4.70
N MET A 160 8.04 6.90 4.19
CA MET A 160 6.88 6.06 3.93
C MET A 160 6.10 5.77 5.22
N LEU A 161 6.79 5.39 6.31
CA LEU A 161 6.17 5.17 7.62
C LEU A 161 5.48 6.44 8.14
N ALA A 162 6.13 7.60 8.00
CA ALA A 162 5.54 8.89 8.35
C ALA A 162 4.27 9.18 7.51
N GLY A 163 4.28 8.86 6.22
CA GLY A 163 3.11 8.91 5.35
C GLY A 163 1.97 8.01 5.84
N PHE A 164 2.26 6.76 6.22
CA PHE A 164 1.27 5.85 6.78
C PHE A 164 0.73 6.31 8.15
N LEU A 165 1.57 6.89 9.01
CA LEU A 165 1.10 7.51 10.26
C LEU A 165 0.16 8.70 9.98
N LEU A 166 0.48 9.54 8.99
CA LEU A 166 -0.40 10.62 8.54
C LEU A 166 -1.72 10.07 8.00
N TRP A 167 -1.68 8.97 7.24
CA TRP A 167 -2.88 8.30 6.75
C TRP A 167 -3.78 7.79 7.89
N ILE A 168 -3.20 7.15 8.92
CA ILE A 168 -3.95 6.75 10.12
C ILE A 168 -4.55 7.96 10.83
N LEU A 169 -3.81 9.07 10.94
CA LEU A 169 -4.33 10.30 11.51
C LEU A 169 -5.55 10.82 10.73
N ILE A 170 -5.50 10.79 9.39
CA ILE A 170 -6.60 11.19 8.51
C ILE A 170 -7.83 10.30 8.74
N ILE A 171 -7.65 8.97 8.77
CA ILE A 171 -8.73 8.03 9.05
C ILE A 171 -9.30 8.25 10.45
N PHE A 172 -8.44 8.33 11.47
CA PHE A 172 -8.85 8.55 12.86
C PHE A 172 -9.71 9.81 13.01
N ARG A 173 -9.31 10.93 12.39
CA ARG A 173 -10.09 12.17 12.41
C ARG A 173 -11.48 12.01 11.79
N GLY A 174 -11.62 11.19 10.75
CA GLY A 174 -12.90 10.93 10.08
C GLY A 174 -13.76 9.89 10.81
N VAL A 175 -13.15 8.89 11.43
CA VAL A 175 -13.87 7.76 12.05
C VAL A 175 -14.19 8.03 13.53
N ARG A 176 -13.35 8.77 14.26
CA ARG A 176 -13.53 9.04 15.70
C ARG A 176 -14.92 9.59 16.07
N PRO A 177 -15.51 10.58 15.36
CA PRO A 177 -16.84 11.10 15.71
C PRO A 177 -17.96 10.09 15.48
N TRP A 178 -17.71 9.04 14.70
CA TRP A 178 -18.68 8.03 14.33
C TRP A 178 -18.65 6.79 15.24
N ILE A 179 -17.49 6.46 15.81
CA ILE A 179 -17.36 5.32 16.73
C ILE A 179 -18.07 5.61 18.07
N THR A 180 -18.96 4.69 18.44
CA THR A 180 -19.72 4.64 19.69
C THR A 180 -19.69 3.21 20.24
N LYS A 181 -20.07 2.99 21.51
CA LYS A 181 -20.10 1.63 22.10
C LYS A 181 -20.95 0.62 21.32
N GLN A 182 -21.93 1.08 20.54
CA GLN A 182 -22.87 0.25 19.80
C GLN A 182 -22.32 -0.20 18.43
N ASN A 183 -21.33 0.49 17.86
CA ASN A 183 -20.79 0.19 16.53
C ASN A 183 -19.28 -0.10 16.53
N LEU A 184 -18.69 -0.39 17.69
CA LEU A 184 -17.27 -0.77 17.83
C LEU A 184 -16.86 -1.97 16.97
N TRP A 185 -17.79 -2.88 16.68
CA TRP A 185 -17.54 -4.09 15.88
C TRP A 185 -18.06 -3.99 14.46
N SER A 186 -18.44 -2.79 14.04
CA SER A 186 -18.90 -2.54 12.68
C SER A 186 -17.76 -2.59 11.67
N VAL A 187 -18.11 -2.76 10.39
CA VAL A 187 -17.12 -2.84 9.32
C VAL A 187 -16.19 -1.61 9.24
N PRO A 188 -16.66 -0.34 9.36
CA PRO A 188 -15.77 0.81 9.38
C PRO A 188 -14.81 0.85 10.59
N ALA A 189 -15.23 0.31 11.74
CA ALA A 189 -14.37 0.19 12.91
C ALA A 189 -13.28 -0.88 12.68
N TRP A 190 -13.65 -2.03 12.10
CA TRP A 190 -12.69 -3.04 11.66
C TRP A 190 -11.67 -2.52 10.66
N LEU A 191 -12.10 -1.71 9.69
CA LEU A 191 -11.19 -1.05 8.75
C LEU A 191 -10.22 -0.11 9.46
N PHE A 192 -10.67 0.64 10.47
CA PHE A 192 -9.78 1.49 11.26
C PHE A 192 -8.78 0.68 12.09
N TYR A 193 -9.21 -0.37 12.79
CA TYR A 193 -8.32 -1.23 13.58
C TYR A 193 -7.33 -1.98 12.71
N GLY A 194 -7.79 -2.55 11.59
CA GLY A 194 -6.94 -3.19 10.59
C GLY A 194 -5.90 -2.22 10.05
N SER A 195 -6.29 -0.97 9.75
CA SER A 195 -5.34 0.07 9.32
C SER A 195 -4.26 0.33 10.36
N GLY A 196 -4.64 0.46 11.64
CA GLY A 196 -3.68 0.65 12.72
C GLY A 196 -2.69 -0.49 12.86
N ILE A 197 -3.18 -1.74 12.86
CA ILE A 197 -2.35 -2.95 12.95
C ILE A 197 -1.43 -3.08 11.74
N MET A 198 -1.93 -2.78 10.54
CA MET A 198 -1.15 -2.78 9.31
C MET A 198 0.04 -1.82 9.40
N VAL A 199 -0.19 -0.59 9.85
CA VAL A 199 0.89 0.38 10.02
C VAL A 199 1.84 -0.04 11.14
N LEU A 200 1.35 -0.66 12.21
CA LEU A 200 2.20 -1.21 13.27
C LEU A 200 3.18 -2.26 12.72
N PHE A 201 2.71 -3.21 11.92
CA PHE A 201 3.55 -4.26 11.34
C PHE A 201 4.62 -3.71 10.39
N LEU A 202 4.36 -2.60 9.70
CA LEU A 202 5.37 -1.94 8.87
C LEU A 202 6.60 -1.45 9.66
N PHE A 203 6.45 -1.14 10.96
CA PHE A 203 7.60 -0.75 11.79
C PHE A 203 8.60 -1.90 12.02
N PHE A 204 8.20 -3.16 11.86
CA PHE A 204 9.13 -4.29 11.94
C PHE A 204 10.23 -4.21 10.88
N GLY A 205 9.99 -3.50 9.77
CA GLY A 205 10.99 -3.30 8.72
C GLY A 205 12.18 -2.44 9.15
N LEU A 206 12.07 -1.75 10.30
CA LEU A 206 13.20 -1.04 10.90
C LEU A 206 14.17 -1.96 11.64
N GLY A 207 13.75 -3.17 12.01
CA GLY A 207 14.58 -4.14 12.72
C GLY A 207 15.62 -4.84 11.83
N ALA A 208 15.37 -4.92 10.52
CA ALA A 208 16.33 -5.48 9.56
C ALA A 208 17.44 -4.46 9.28
N THR A 209 18.65 -4.68 9.80
CA THR A 209 19.79 -3.78 9.60
C THR A 209 20.96 -4.52 8.91
N PRO A 210 21.91 -3.80 8.30
CA PRO A 210 23.06 -4.42 7.63
C PRO A 210 24.08 -5.05 8.60
N GLU A 211 24.11 -4.62 9.86
CA GLU A 211 25.10 -5.05 10.85
C GLU A 211 24.70 -6.33 11.60
N GLU A 212 23.41 -6.66 11.58
CA GLU A 212 22.85 -7.81 12.27
C GLU A 212 23.12 -9.13 11.52
N ASN A 213 22.98 -10.24 12.26
CA ASN A 213 23.06 -11.56 11.64
C ASN A 213 22.00 -11.70 10.52
N PHE A 214 22.38 -12.31 9.40
CA PHE A 214 21.50 -12.51 8.25
C PHE A 214 20.15 -13.12 8.63
N ALA A 215 20.14 -14.18 9.45
CA ALA A 215 18.91 -14.85 9.86
C ALA A 215 18.00 -13.95 10.72
N LEU A 216 18.59 -13.05 11.51
CA LEU A 216 17.83 -12.09 12.32
C LEU A 216 17.26 -10.95 11.45
N SER A 217 18.03 -10.45 10.50
CA SER A 217 17.54 -9.46 9.53
C SER A 217 16.46 -10.05 8.62
N ASP A 218 16.59 -11.31 8.20
CA ASP A 218 15.58 -12.03 7.41
C ASP A 218 14.31 -12.31 8.23
N TYR A 219 14.46 -12.62 9.53
CA TYR A 219 13.33 -12.70 10.46
C TYR A 219 12.53 -11.39 10.48
N TRP A 220 13.19 -10.24 10.66
CA TRP A 220 12.50 -8.93 10.64
C TRP A 220 11.89 -8.58 9.27
N ARG A 221 12.57 -8.99 8.19
CA ARG A 221 12.04 -8.84 6.83
C ARG A 221 10.72 -9.59 6.67
N TRP A 222 10.64 -10.86 7.09
CA TRP A 222 9.40 -11.64 7.02
C TRP A 222 8.35 -11.18 8.03
N MET A 223 8.76 -10.72 9.21
CA MET A 223 7.85 -10.06 10.15
C MET A 223 7.20 -8.85 9.49
N THR A 224 7.92 -8.14 8.62
CA THR A 224 7.33 -7.09 7.79
C THR A 224 6.46 -7.72 6.70
N VAL A 225 7.03 -8.46 5.76
CA VAL A 225 6.33 -8.92 4.55
C VAL A 225 5.13 -9.82 4.87
N HIS A 226 5.31 -10.89 5.63
CA HIS A 226 4.24 -11.85 5.91
C HIS A 226 3.17 -11.25 6.83
N MET A 227 3.56 -10.62 7.95
CA MET A 227 2.56 -10.06 8.86
C MET A 227 1.84 -8.87 8.26
N TRP A 228 2.52 -8.04 7.48
CA TRP A 228 1.90 -6.88 6.86
C TRP A 228 1.07 -7.29 5.64
N VAL A 229 1.66 -7.93 4.63
CA VAL A 229 0.97 -8.24 3.37
C VAL A 229 -0.10 -9.30 3.59
N GLU A 230 0.27 -10.45 4.15
CA GLU A 230 -0.62 -11.61 4.21
C GLU A 230 -1.74 -11.41 5.25
N VAL A 231 -1.41 -11.02 6.49
CA VAL A 231 -2.43 -10.87 7.55
C VAL A 231 -3.37 -9.71 7.26
N THR A 232 -2.83 -8.56 6.82
CA THR A 232 -3.65 -7.34 6.80
C THR A 232 -4.48 -7.26 5.52
N PHE A 233 -3.95 -7.63 4.35
CA PHE A 233 -4.69 -7.50 3.12
C PHE A 233 -5.89 -8.42 3.02
N GLU A 234 -5.78 -9.65 3.50
CA GLU A 234 -6.91 -10.58 3.51
C GLU A 234 -8.04 -10.06 4.40
N VAL A 235 -7.70 -9.56 5.59
CA VAL A 235 -8.66 -8.95 6.51
C VAL A 235 -9.32 -7.70 5.91
N PHE A 236 -8.53 -6.79 5.32
CA PHE A 236 -9.03 -5.57 4.70
C PHE A 236 -9.94 -5.83 3.51
N THR A 237 -9.53 -6.72 2.60
CA THR A 237 -10.30 -7.08 1.41
C THR A 237 -11.63 -7.71 1.83
N THR A 238 -11.60 -8.62 2.83
CA THR A 238 -12.81 -9.23 3.39
C THR A 238 -13.75 -8.17 3.97
N CYS A 239 -13.22 -7.19 4.71
CA CYS A 239 -14.03 -6.10 5.26
C CYS A 239 -14.66 -5.23 4.16
N ILE A 240 -13.90 -4.86 3.13
CA ILE A 240 -14.38 -3.96 2.06
C ILE A 240 -15.38 -4.66 1.16
N VAL A 241 -15.10 -5.89 0.74
CA VAL A 241 -16.05 -6.70 -0.04
C VAL A 241 -17.32 -6.90 0.76
N GLY A 242 -17.21 -7.31 2.03
CA GLY A 242 -18.38 -7.45 2.92
C GLY A 242 -19.17 -6.15 3.05
N TYR A 243 -18.48 -5.01 3.21
CA TYR A 243 -19.12 -3.69 3.25
C TYR A 243 -19.86 -3.34 1.96
N LEU A 244 -19.22 -3.51 0.80
CA LEU A 244 -19.82 -3.22 -0.51
C LEU A 244 -21.05 -4.10 -0.77
N LEU A 245 -20.98 -5.39 -0.44
CA LEU A 245 -22.11 -6.31 -0.57
C LEU A 245 -23.29 -5.90 0.32
N VAL A 246 -23.02 -5.40 1.54
CA VAL A 246 -24.06 -4.85 2.41
C VAL A 246 -24.66 -3.56 1.83
N GLN A 247 -23.83 -2.67 1.27
CA GLN A 247 -24.31 -1.42 0.65
C GLN A 247 -25.16 -1.68 -0.61
N MET A 248 -24.83 -2.70 -1.40
CA MET A 248 -25.61 -3.11 -2.56
C MET A 248 -26.89 -3.88 -2.19
N GLY A 249 -27.15 -4.12 -0.90
CA GLY A 249 -28.30 -4.89 -0.44
C GLY A 249 -28.22 -6.39 -0.71
N LEU A 250 -27.04 -6.90 -1.08
CA LEU A 250 -26.82 -8.32 -1.37
C LEU A 250 -26.60 -9.15 -0.10
N LEU A 251 -26.16 -8.53 1.00
CA LEU A 251 -25.96 -9.18 2.30
C LEU A 251 -26.59 -8.38 3.44
N ASN A 252 -27.08 -9.09 4.45
CA ASN A 252 -27.46 -8.47 5.72
C ASN A 252 -26.22 -8.10 6.53
N ARG A 253 -26.24 -6.90 7.14
CA ARG A 253 -25.17 -6.37 8.00
C ARG A 253 -24.72 -7.36 9.08
N ALA A 254 -25.66 -7.99 9.78
CA ALA A 254 -25.33 -8.91 10.87
C ALA A 254 -24.60 -10.17 10.39
N SER A 255 -24.88 -10.63 9.16
CA SER A 255 -24.17 -11.77 8.56
C SER A 255 -22.75 -11.37 8.17
N ALA A 256 -22.59 -10.22 7.49
CA ALA A 256 -21.28 -9.71 7.10
C ALA A 256 -20.36 -9.47 8.31
N GLU A 257 -20.85 -8.83 9.38
CA GLU A 257 -20.07 -8.57 10.59
C GLU A 257 -19.60 -9.87 11.28
N ARG A 258 -20.43 -10.92 11.33
CA ARG A 258 -20.05 -12.22 11.91
C ARG A 258 -19.01 -12.95 11.08
N VAL A 259 -19.17 -12.96 9.76
CA VAL A 259 -18.21 -13.61 8.85
C VAL A 259 -16.87 -12.90 8.87
N ILE A 260 -16.87 -11.56 8.83
CA ILE A 260 -15.66 -10.75 8.96
C ILE A 260 -14.96 -11.05 10.29
N PHE A 261 -15.69 -11.08 11.41
CA PHE A 261 -15.13 -11.39 12.71
C PHE A 261 -14.43 -12.76 12.71
N LEU A 262 -15.13 -13.81 12.25
CA LEU A 262 -14.57 -15.16 12.20
C LEU A 262 -13.33 -15.22 11.29
N ALA A 263 -13.40 -14.60 10.11
CA ALA A 263 -12.29 -14.56 9.16
C ALA A 263 -11.07 -13.88 9.80
N VAL A 264 -11.24 -12.72 10.44
CA VAL A 264 -10.13 -12.02 11.12
C VAL A 264 -9.47 -12.89 12.18
N MET A 265 -10.27 -13.59 13.01
CA MET A 265 -9.71 -14.45 14.05
C MET A 265 -8.93 -15.62 13.46
N LEU A 266 -9.48 -16.29 12.43
CA LEU A 266 -8.80 -17.41 11.77
C LEU A 266 -7.50 -16.96 11.11
N PHE A 267 -7.53 -15.87 10.34
CA PHE A 267 -6.35 -15.33 9.67
C PHE A 267 -5.26 -14.92 10.67
N LEU A 268 -5.63 -14.27 11.77
CA LEU A 268 -4.65 -13.88 12.78
C LEU A 268 -3.94 -15.10 13.39
N VAL A 269 -4.68 -16.16 13.71
CA VAL A 269 -4.09 -17.39 14.27
C VAL A 269 -3.20 -18.09 13.25
N THR A 270 -3.68 -18.28 12.03
CA THR A 270 -2.94 -19.03 11.02
C THR A 270 -1.71 -18.28 10.53
N ALA A 271 -1.78 -16.96 10.36
CA ALA A 271 -0.67 -16.18 9.83
C ALA A 271 0.41 -15.89 10.88
N VAL A 272 0.04 -15.66 12.16
CA VAL A 272 1.04 -15.51 13.24
C VAL A 272 1.89 -16.77 13.39
N VAL A 273 1.29 -17.95 13.30
CA VAL A 273 2.04 -19.22 13.32
C VAL A 273 2.71 -19.48 11.97
N GLY A 274 2.00 -19.18 10.89
CA GLY A 274 2.36 -19.44 9.50
C GLY A 274 3.65 -18.78 9.06
N ILE A 275 4.01 -17.63 9.62
CA ILE A 275 5.27 -16.94 9.31
C ILE A 275 6.49 -17.86 9.41
N SER A 276 6.42 -18.86 10.31
CA SER A 276 7.48 -19.83 10.55
C SER A 276 7.88 -20.64 9.31
N HIS A 277 7.01 -20.75 8.30
CA HIS A 277 7.36 -21.41 7.03
C HIS A 277 8.48 -20.71 6.27
N ASN A 278 8.69 -19.41 6.53
CA ASN A 278 9.78 -18.65 5.93
C ASN A 278 11.12 -18.94 6.60
N PHE A 279 11.12 -19.62 7.75
CA PHE A 279 12.32 -19.82 8.58
C PHE A 279 12.91 -21.23 8.45
N TYR A 280 12.32 -22.11 7.64
CA TYR A 280 12.72 -23.52 7.55
C TYR A 280 14.19 -23.73 7.17
N TRP A 281 14.78 -22.82 6.40
CA TRP A 281 16.12 -23.02 5.82
C TRP A 281 17.05 -21.81 5.90
N ILE A 282 16.70 -20.77 6.68
CA ILE A 282 17.41 -19.48 6.67
C ILE A 282 18.67 -19.43 7.54
N ALA A 283 18.90 -20.42 8.40
CA ALA A 283 19.96 -20.44 9.41
C ALA A 283 20.77 -21.75 9.38
N LYS A 284 21.07 -22.26 8.17
CA LYS A 284 21.93 -23.42 7.96
C LYS A 284 23.41 -23.02 7.87
#